data_AF-A0A5E7RRF8-F1
#
_entry.id   AF-A0A5E7RRF8-F1
#
_cell.length_a   1.000
_cell.length_b   1.000
_cell.length_c   1.000
_cell.angle_alpha   90.00
_cell.angle_beta   90.00
_cell.angle_gamma   90.00
#
_symmetry.space_group_name_H-M   'P 1'
#
loop_
_entity.id
_entity.type
_entity.pdbx_description
1 polymer ?
#
loop_
_entity_poly.entity_id
_entity_poly.type
_entity_poly.pdbx_seq_one_letter_code
_entity_poly.pdbx_strand_id
1 'polypeptide(L)'
;MNESVVFSNKVPFALLTSESFPLLSHKLYTRTSLTDPTWKIIYTWEKNSFGFPTTTEMRSNLHNFTVPYISKSIMLEMTNPNTKGAFSITNDGHQVIYTPMNPQSSVEVDFWYGYAVNVTLKIGNLASAPDQRPPELHEEHGIQYLLSGGEVNGATFSKGKKSVVVPDSTYFSFITNTSMYFSTVDNPKAAIHQVILDKLVEVKDRTLQGFASAGGRYALTSNKDKLYPDGISTLCIDDGFSESMATIEFNHDASEGTVEISVKSHTARTCELSESTIVFIL
;
A
#
# COMPACT_ATOMS: atom_id res chain seq x y z
N MET A 1 -24.07 -15.46 -9.12
CA MET A 1 -22.96 -16.15 -8.42
C MET A 1 -22.19 -15.07 -7.70
N ASN A 2 -21.85 -15.28 -6.43
CA ASN A 2 -21.03 -14.29 -5.74
C ASN A 2 -19.57 -14.49 -6.20
N GLU A 3 -19.00 -13.48 -6.85
CA GLU A 3 -17.67 -13.58 -7.46
C GLU A 3 -16.58 -13.62 -6.39
N SER A 4 -15.50 -14.37 -6.67
CA SER A 4 -14.32 -14.39 -5.80
C SER A 4 -13.32 -13.33 -6.24
N VAL A 5 -12.55 -12.82 -5.28
CA VAL A 5 -11.51 -11.81 -5.53
C VAL A 5 -10.16 -12.37 -5.15
N VAL A 6 -9.12 -12.09 -5.95
CA VAL A 6 -7.75 -12.50 -5.69
C VAL A 6 -6.87 -11.28 -5.43
N PHE A 7 -6.08 -11.33 -4.37
CA PHE A 7 -5.22 -10.23 -3.94
C PHE A 7 -3.94 -10.70 -3.27
N SER A 8 -2.93 -9.84 -3.12
CA SER A 8 -1.70 -10.18 -2.40
C SER A 8 -1.96 -10.56 -0.94
N ASN A 9 -1.24 -11.57 -0.44
CA ASN A 9 -1.30 -12.01 0.96
C ASN A 9 -0.75 -10.98 1.97
N LYS A 10 -0.07 -9.93 1.49
CA LYS A 10 0.50 -8.84 2.30
C LYS A 10 -0.45 -7.66 2.48
N VAL A 11 -1.51 -7.60 1.66
CA VAL A 11 -2.47 -6.49 1.73
C VAL A 11 -3.66 -6.91 2.59
N PRO A 12 -3.93 -6.20 3.68
CA PRO A 12 -5.06 -6.50 4.54
C PRO A 12 -6.38 -6.20 3.82
N PHE A 13 -7.45 -6.85 4.26
CA PHE A 13 -8.79 -6.56 3.81
C PHE A 13 -9.46 -5.52 4.72
N ALA A 14 -10.45 -4.81 4.22
CA ALA A 14 -11.40 -4.09 5.04
C ALA A 14 -12.63 -4.97 5.30
N LEU A 15 -13.26 -4.78 6.45
CA LEU A 15 -14.54 -5.40 6.77
C LEU A 15 -15.59 -4.31 6.92
N LEU A 16 -16.68 -4.42 6.18
CA LEU A 16 -17.77 -3.46 6.16
C LEU A 16 -19.08 -4.13 6.57
N THR A 17 -19.70 -3.57 7.61
CA THR A 17 -21.01 -4.00 8.10
C THR A 17 -21.71 -2.87 8.86
N SER A 18 -23.04 -2.85 8.83
CA SER A 18 -23.88 -1.95 9.63
C SER A 18 -24.23 -2.53 11.01
N GLU A 19 -23.79 -3.75 11.29
CA GLU A 19 -24.16 -4.52 12.48
C GLU A 19 -22.94 -4.87 13.34
N SER A 20 -23.20 -5.17 14.61
CA SER A 20 -22.19 -5.75 15.49
C SER A 20 -22.21 -7.27 15.39
N PHE A 21 -21.04 -7.88 15.47
CA PHE A 21 -20.87 -9.33 15.53
C PHE A 21 -20.16 -9.71 16.84
N PRO A 22 -20.91 -10.18 17.86
CA PRO A 22 -20.33 -10.58 19.13
C PRO A 22 -19.56 -11.91 19.05
N LEU A 23 -19.62 -12.61 17.91
CA LEU A 23 -18.91 -13.86 17.69
C LEU A 23 -18.19 -13.85 16.34
N LEU A 24 -16.86 -13.94 16.39
CA LEU A 24 -15.98 -14.19 15.25
C LEU A 24 -15.44 -15.62 15.35
N SER A 25 -15.44 -16.38 14.27
CA SER A 25 -14.83 -17.74 14.26
C SER A 25 -13.31 -17.70 14.44
N HIS A 26 -12.67 -16.57 14.15
CA HIS A 26 -11.25 -16.33 14.29
C HIS A 26 -11.01 -14.96 14.91
N LYS A 27 -9.95 -14.83 15.70
CA LYS A 27 -9.44 -13.52 16.09
C LYS A 27 -8.96 -12.78 14.85
N LEU A 28 -9.18 -11.47 14.80
CA LEU A 28 -8.67 -10.60 13.74
C LEU A 28 -7.73 -9.57 14.33
N TYR A 29 -6.80 -9.08 13.52
CA TYR A 29 -5.98 -7.91 13.82
C TYR A 29 -6.53 -6.76 12.99
N THR A 30 -6.95 -5.69 13.64
CA THR A 30 -7.51 -4.53 12.95
C THR A 30 -6.90 -3.24 13.48
N ARG A 31 -6.82 -2.23 12.63
CA ARG A 31 -6.54 -0.86 13.06
C ARG A 31 -7.81 -0.19 13.57
N THR A 32 -7.66 0.70 14.55
CA THR A 32 -8.80 1.47 15.10
C THR A 32 -8.66 2.97 14.91
N SER A 33 -7.62 3.41 14.20
CA SER A 33 -7.30 4.80 13.97
C SER A 33 -6.48 4.95 12.69
N LEU A 34 -6.70 6.05 11.98
CA LEU A 34 -5.86 6.46 10.87
C LEU A 34 -4.47 6.92 11.34
N THR A 35 -4.37 7.48 12.56
CA THR A 35 -3.15 8.12 13.09
C THR A 35 -2.41 7.29 14.15
N ASP A 36 -3.06 6.26 14.72
CA ASP A 36 -2.39 5.31 15.62
C ASP A 36 -2.03 4.05 14.83
N PRO A 37 -0.72 3.72 14.70
CA PRO A 37 -0.23 2.62 13.88
C PRO A 37 -0.51 1.24 14.46
N THR A 38 -1.01 1.19 15.69
CA THR A 38 -1.11 -0.03 16.47
C THR A 38 -2.21 -0.95 15.94
N TRP A 39 -1.88 -2.22 15.77
CA TRP A 39 -2.83 -3.29 15.48
C TRP A 39 -3.44 -3.82 16.77
N LYS A 40 -4.77 -3.88 16.83
CA LYS A 40 -5.51 -4.46 17.96
C LYS A 40 -6.06 -5.82 17.57
N ILE A 41 -5.93 -6.77 18.49
CA ILE A 41 -6.59 -8.07 18.38
C ILE A 41 -8.04 -7.89 18.80
N ILE A 42 -8.97 -8.31 17.96
CA ILE A 42 -10.40 -8.29 18.24
C ILE A 42 -10.98 -9.70 18.17
N TYR A 43 -11.95 -9.94 19.04
CA TYR A 43 -12.75 -11.17 19.12
C TYR A 43 -14.22 -10.92 18.77
N THR A 44 -14.58 -9.66 18.64
CA THR A 44 -15.92 -9.16 18.34
C THR A 44 -15.79 -7.99 17.37
N TRP A 45 -16.80 -7.76 16.55
CA TRP A 45 -16.89 -6.59 15.67
C TRP A 45 -17.96 -5.64 16.20
N GLU A 46 -17.58 -4.40 16.51
CA GLU A 46 -18.52 -3.39 16.98
C GLU A 46 -19.12 -2.58 15.82
N LYS A 47 -20.31 -2.01 16.02
CA LYS A 47 -20.99 -1.20 15.02
C LYS A 47 -20.27 0.16 14.91
N ASN A 48 -20.09 0.66 13.67
CA ASN A 48 -19.43 1.93 13.31
C ASN A 48 -17.89 1.92 13.21
N SER A 49 -17.26 0.75 13.08
CA SER A 49 -15.90 0.71 12.55
C SER A 49 -15.94 1.17 11.09
N PHE A 50 -15.31 2.31 10.80
CA PHE A 50 -14.77 2.56 9.46
C PHE A 50 -14.06 1.29 8.99
N GLY A 51 -14.12 0.99 7.69
CA GLY A 51 -13.48 -0.18 7.07
C GLY A 51 -11.95 -0.09 7.19
N PHE A 52 -11.43 -0.26 8.40
CA PHE A 52 -10.02 -0.18 8.70
C PHE A 52 -9.32 -1.44 8.20
N PRO A 53 -8.02 -1.32 7.84
CA PRO A 53 -7.19 -2.46 7.52
C PRO A 53 -7.30 -3.53 8.59
N THR A 54 -7.66 -4.73 8.15
CA THR A 54 -7.91 -5.90 8.96
C THR A 54 -7.23 -7.12 8.33
N THR A 55 -6.64 -7.97 9.15
CA THR A 55 -5.98 -9.20 8.72
C THR A 55 -6.24 -10.32 9.73
N THR A 56 -6.07 -11.56 9.29
CA THR A 56 -6.18 -12.75 10.14
C THR A 56 -4.88 -13.03 10.88
N GLU A 57 -3.76 -12.49 10.40
CA GLU A 57 -2.43 -12.76 10.91
C GLU A 57 -1.48 -11.59 10.67
N MET A 58 -0.57 -11.41 11.63
CA MET A 58 0.54 -10.46 11.59
C MET A 58 1.84 -11.27 11.63
N ARG A 59 2.82 -10.86 10.83
CA ARG A 59 4.11 -11.56 10.71
C ARG A 59 5.26 -10.56 10.76
N SER A 60 6.36 -10.95 11.40
CA SER A 60 7.62 -10.19 11.30
C SER A 60 8.23 -10.36 9.91
N ASN A 61 8.62 -9.25 9.31
CA ASN A 61 9.26 -9.21 8.01
C ASN A 61 10.80 -9.19 8.14
N LEU A 62 11.51 -9.17 7.01
CA LEU A 62 12.99 -9.17 6.96
C LEU A 62 13.64 -7.91 7.58
N HIS A 63 12.85 -6.86 7.80
CA HIS A 63 13.26 -5.60 8.40
C HIS A 63 12.84 -5.47 9.88
N ASN A 64 12.42 -6.58 10.51
CA ASN A 64 11.96 -6.65 11.90
C ASN A 64 10.70 -5.84 12.23
N PHE A 65 9.90 -5.48 11.22
CA PHE A 65 8.58 -4.89 11.42
C PHE A 65 7.50 -5.97 11.45
N THR A 66 6.53 -5.84 12.34
CA THR A 66 5.34 -6.68 12.38
C THR A 66 4.26 -6.10 11.47
N VAL A 67 3.94 -6.79 10.37
CA VAL A 67 3.06 -6.30 9.30
C VAL A 67 1.99 -7.34 8.95
N PRO A 68 0.89 -6.96 8.27
CA PRO A 68 -0.10 -7.91 7.78
C PRO A 68 0.50 -8.96 6.85
N TYR A 69 0.16 -10.23 7.08
CA TYR A 69 0.53 -11.32 6.18
C TYR A 69 -0.42 -12.50 6.41
N ILE A 70 -1.29 -12.79 5.44
CA ILE A 70 -2.28 -13.87 5.52
C ILE A 70 -1.61 -15.16 5.03
N SER A 71 -1.04 -15.95 5.96
CA SER A 71 -0.32 -17.18 5.59
C SER A 71 -1.18 -18.44 5.55
N LYS A 72 -2.36 -18.41 6.17
CA LYS A 72 -3.21 -19.60 6.36
C LYS A 72 -4.56 -19.42 5.70
N SER A 73 -5.04 -20.51 5.10
CA SER A 73 -6.41 -20.62 4.63
C SER A 73 -7.36 -20.80 5.81
N ILE A 74 -8.42 -19.99 5.88
CA ILE A 74 -9.41 -20.03 6.95
C ILE A 74 -10.84 -19.91 6.40
N MET A 75 -11.80 -20.31 7.24
CA MET A 75 -13.21 -19.96 7.10
C MET A 75 -13.57 -18.89 8.14
N LEU A 76 -13.70 -17.65 7.68
CA LEU A 76 -14.11 -16.54 8.53
C LEU A 76 -15.63 -16.50 8.60
N GLU A 77 -16.18 -16.74 9.78
CA GLU A 77 -17.61 -16.64 10.05
C GLU A 77 -17.85 -15.56 11.10
N MET A 78 -18.88 -14.77 10.88
CA MET A 78 -19.30 -13.68 11.74
C MET A 78 -20.80 -13.81 11.98
N THR A 79 -21.20 -13.99 13.23
CA THR A 79 -22.60 -14.30 13.55
C THR A 79 -23.14 -13.35 14.61
N ASN A 80 -24.32 -12.81 14.33
CA ASN A 80 -25.19 -12.19 15.32
C ASN A 80 -26.59 -12.82 15.19
N PRO A 81 -27.59 -12.43 16.01
CA PRO A 81 -28.92 -13.04 15.97
C PRO A 81 -29.66 -12.95 14.62
N ASN A 82 -29.36 -11.95 13.79
CA ASN A 82 -30.12 -11.63 12.57
C ASN A 82 -29.35 -11.91 11.27
N THR A 83 -28.03 -11.94 11.33
CA THR A 83 -27.14 -11.95 10.17
C THR A 83 -25.98 -12.90 10.39
N LYS A 84 -25.65 -13.65 9.35
CA LYS A 84 -24.43 -14.46 9.28
C LYS A 84 -23.59 -14.00 8.10
N GLY A 85 -22.37 -13.52 8.36
CA GLY A 85 -21.32 -13.36 7.36
C GLY A 85 -20.44 -14.60 7.28
N ALA A 86 -20.07 -15.03 6.08
CA ALA A 86 -19.17 -16.16 5.90
C ALA A 86 -18.30 -15.97 4.65
N PHE A 87 -16.98 -16.14 4.82
CA PHE A 87 -15.98 -16.00 3.77
C PHE A 87 -14.95 -17.13 3.83
N SER A 88 -14.66 -17.73 2.68
CA SER A 88 -13.44 -18.51 2.49
C SER A 88 -12.30 -17.54 2.20
N ILE A 89 -11.24 -17.59 3.00
CA ILE A 89 -10.01 -16.84 2.77
C ILE A 89 -8.95 -17.90 2.52
N THR A 90 -8.61 -18.14 1.25
CA THR A 90 -7.71 -19.24 0.85
C THR A 90 -6.37 -18.66 0.42
N ASN A 91 -5.29 -19.01 1.12
CA ASN A 91 -3.94 -18.66 0.72
C ASN A 91 -3.42 -19.62 -0.37
N ASP A 92 -2.91 -19.06 -1.47
CA ASP A 92 -2.27 -19.76 -2.60
C ASP A 92 -0.86 -19.19 -2.81
N GLY A 93 -0.01 -19.35 -1.79
CA GLY A 93 1.36 -18.82 -1.79
C GLY A 93 1.41 -17.32 -1.54
N HIS A 94 1.62 -16.53 -2.60
CA HIS A 94 1.75 -15.06 -2.54
C HIS A 94 0.40 -14.34 -2.68
N GLN A 95 -0.67 -15.08 -2.98
CA GLN A 95 -2.01 -14.56 -3.23
C GLN A 95 -3.02 -15.16 -2.26
N VAL A 96 -4.11 -14.43 -2.02
CA VAL A 96 -5.25 -14.84 -1.22
C VAL A 96 -6.50 -14.70 -2.07
N ILE A 97 -7.30 -15.77 -2.08
CA ILE A 97 -8.59 -15.83 -2.73
C ILE A 97 -9.67 -15.63 -1.66
N TYR A 98 -10.47 -14.58 -1.83
CA TYR A 98 -11.61 -14.25 -0.99
C TYR A 98 -12.89 -14.68 -1.69
N THR A 99 -13.60 -15.65 -1.11
CA THR A 99 -14.86 -16.17 -1.65
C THR A 99 -15.98 -15.97 -0.63
N PRO A 100 -17.04 -15.22 -0.96
CA PRO A 100 -18.22 -15.13 -0.10
C PRO A 100 -18.99 -16.45 -0.12
N MET A 101 -19.36 -16.96 1.06
CA MET A 101 -19.90 -18.30 1.23
C MET A 101 -21.42 -18.33 1.48
N ASN A 102 -22.06 -17.17 1.57
CA ASN A 102 -23.51 -17.09 1.77
C ASN A 102 -24.13 -15.85 1.08
N PRO A 103 -25.46 -15.79 0.94
CA PRO A 103 -26.14 -14.70 0.23
C PRO A 103 -26.03 -13.32 0.89
N GLN A 104 -25.70 -13.27 2.18
CA GLN A 104 -25.52 -12.01 2.93
C GLN A 104 -24.08 -11.49 2.87
N SER A 105 -23.18 -12.20 2.19
CA SER A 105 -21.76 -11.85 2.09
C SER A 105 -21.42 -11.49 0.65
N SER A 106 -20.65 -10.42 0.46
CA SER A 106 -20.05 -10.07 -0.82
C SER A 106 -18.61 -9.62 -0.63
N VAL A 107 -17.83 -9.71 -1.70
CA VAL A 107 -16.44 -9.24 -1.74
C VAL A 107 -16.32 -8.24 -2.89
N GLU A 108 -15.56 -7.17 -2.66
CA GLU A 108 -15.28 -6.15 -3.66
C GLU A 108 -13.79 -5.77 -3.60
N VAL A 109 -13.28 -5.28 -4.72
CA VAL A 109 -11.94 -4.68 -4.81
C VAL A 109 -12.12 -3.18 -4.81
N ASP A 110 -11.49 -2.47 -3.88
CA ASP A 110 -11.49 -1.01 -3.94
C ASP A 110 -10.35 -0.53 -4.86
N PHE A 111 -10.64 0.49 -5.65
CA PHE A 111 -9.71 1.08 -6.61
C PHE A 111 -9.42 2.52 -6.27
N TRP A 112 -8.19 2.84 -5.87
CA TRP A 112 -7.74 4.22 -5.67
C TRP A 112 -6.58 4.52 -6.62
N TYR A 113 -6.51 5.76 -7.10
CA TYR A 113 -5.48 6.20 -8.05
C TYR A 113 -5.42 5.37 -9.35
N GLY A 114 -6.53 4.72 -9.72
CA GLY A 114 -6.58 3.81 -10.88
C GLY A 114 -6.04 2.40 -10.63
N TYR A 115 -5.63 2.07 -9.40
CA TYR A 115 -5.07 0.77 -9.04
C TYR A 115 -5.92 0.06 -7.99
N ALA A 116 -5.92 -1.26 -8.03
CA ALA A 116 -6.55 -2.08 -7.00
C ALA A 116 -5.75 -1.96 -5.69
N VAL A 117 -6.37 -1.46 -4.63
CA VAL A 117 -5.65 -1.08 -3.40
C VAL A 117 -5.91 -1.98 -2.19
N ASN A 118 -7.06 -2.62 -2.12
CA ASN A 118 -7.40 -3.55 -1.05
C ASN A 118 -8.54 -4.50 -1.51
N VAL A 119 -9.00 -5.33 -0.58
CA VAL A 119 -10.25 -6.10 -0.72
C VAL A 119 -11.19 -5.70 0.41
N THR A 120 -12.46 -5.49 0.10
CA THR A 120 -13.51 -5.22 1.10
C THR A 120 -14.44 -6.42 1.22
N LEU A 121 -14.53 -6.99 2.42
CA LEU A 121 -15.49 -8.02 2.79
C LEU A 121 -16.74 -7.32 3.34
N LYS A 122 -17.91 -7.54 2.72
CA LYS A 122 -19.17 -6.90 3.12
C LYS A 122 -20.16 -7.91 3.68
N ILE A 123 -20.79 -7.56 4.79
CA ILE A 123 -21.85 -8.38 5.40
C ILE A 123 -23.14 -7.56 5.49
N GLY A 124 -24.22 -8.12 4.94
CA GLY A 124 -25.53 -7.51 4.84
C GLY A 124 -25.73 -6.69 3.57
N ASN A 125 -26.91 -6.10 3.43
CA ASN A 125 -27.25 -5.20 2.31
C ASN A 125 -26.65 -3.82 2.56
N LEU A 126 -25.36 -3.68 2.32
CA LEU A 126 -24.69 -2.39 2.30
C LEU A 126 -24.64 -1.91 0.86
N ALA A 127 -25.23 -0.73 0.60
CA ALA A 127 -24.90 -0.01 -0.62
C ALA A 127 -23.37 0.20 -0.65
N SER A 128 -22.76 0.12 -1.83
CA SER A 128 -21.38 0.54 -2.01
C SER A 128 -21.20 1.88 -1.33
N ALA A 129 -20.27 1.95 -0.37
CA ALA A 129 -19.96 3.24 0.23
C ALA A 129 -19.59 4.17 -0.94
N PRO A 130 -20.12 5.41 -0.99
CA PRO A 130 -19.63 6.37 -1.97
C PRO A 130 -18.11 6.46 -1.84
N ASP A 131 -17.41 6.68 -2.97
CA ASP A 131 -15.97 6.95 -3.03
C ASP A 131 -15.63 8.12 -2.08
N GLN A 132 -15.47 7.81 -0.81
CA GLN A 132 -15.04 8.77 0.19
C GLN A 132 -13.53 8.69 0.13
N ARG A 133 -12.95 9.63 -0.63
CA ARG A 133 -11.56 10.00 -0.42
C ARG A 133 -11.37 10.16 1.09
N PRO A 134 -10.40 9.46 1.70
CA PRO A 134 -10.04 9.74 3.07
C PRO A 134 -9.80 11.26 3.19
N PRO A 135 -10.22 11.89 4.29
CA PRO A 135 -9.79 13.26 4.55
C PRO A 135 -8.25 13.31 4.49
N GLU A 136 -7.71 14.34 3.85
CA GLU A 136 -6.28 14.60 3.81
C GLU A 136 -5.76 14.61 5.25
N LEU A 137 -4.93 13.62 5.61
CA LEU A 137 -4.31 13.57 6.93
C LEU A 137 -3.08 14.48 6.90
N HIS A 138 -3.04 15.45 7.81
CA HIS A 138 -1.84 16.23 8.02
C HIS A 138 -0.78 15.39 8.73
N GLU A 139 0.45 15.47 8.23
CA GLU A 139 1.65 14.80 8.74
C GLU A 139 1.97 15.27 10.17
N GLU A 140 1.44 14.63 11.21
CA GLU A 140 1.93 14.83 12.57
C GLU A 140 2.21 13.51 13.31
N HIS A 141 3.46 13.40 13.76
CA HIS A 141 4.00 12.54 14.82
C HIS A 141 3.51 11.08 14.88
N GLY A 142 4.26 10.18 14.23
CA GLY A 142 4.26 8.74 14.53
C GLY A 142 3.86 7.85 13.37
N ILE A 143 3.19 8.40 12.35
CA ILE A 143 3.00 7.74 11.06
C ILE A 143 3.27 8.72 9.91
N GLN A 144 4.55 9.07 9.76
CA GLN A 144 5.05 10.02 8.75
C GLN A 144 4.83 9.57 7.28
N TYR A 145 4.21 8.41 7.05
CA TYR A 145 4.25 7.69 5.76
C TYR A 145 2.88 7.33 5.19
N LEU A 146 1.77 7.63 5.87
CA LEU A 146 0.44 7.20 5.43
C LEU A 146 -0.16 8.05 4.30
N LEU A 147 0.01 9.37 4.36
CA LEU A 147 -0.47 10.30 3.34
C LEU A 147 0.49 11.48 3.30
N SER A 148 1.59 11.34 2.57
CA SER A 148 2.43 12.50 2.28
C SER A 148 1.69 13.36 1.27
N GLY A 149 1.06 14.42 1.78
CA GLY A 149 0.39 15.45 1.00
C GLY A 149 1.38 16.12 0.05
N GLY A 150 1.54 15.51 -1.12
CA GLY A 150 2.00 16.16 -2.32
C GLY A 150 0.80 16.26 -3.26
N GLU A 151 0.68 17.37 -3.98
CA GLU A 151 -0.37 17.55 -4.99
C GLU A 151 -0.49 16.28 -5.84
N VAL A 152 -1.58 15.52 -5.63
CA VAL A 152 -2.07 14.58 -6.64
C VAL A 152 -2.67 15.48 -7.70
N ASN A 153 -1.81 16.18 -8.44
CA ASN A 153 -2.22 16.87 -9.66
C ASN A 153 -2.95 15.82 -10.47
N GLY A 154 -4.20 16.13 -10.83
CA GLY A 154 -5.20 15.21 -11.38
C GLY A 154 -4.77 14.63 -12.73
N ALA A 155 -3.68 13.88 -12.73
CA ALA A 155 -3.13 13.19 -13.84
C ALA A 155 -4.15 12.12 -14.19
N THR A 156 -4.82 12.33 -15.33
CA THR A 156 -5.35 11.25 -16.15
C THR A 156 -4.30 10.14 -16.14
N PHE A 157 -4.56 9.05 -15.41
CA PHE A 157 -3.62 7.94 -15.24
C PHE A 157 -3.37 7.32 -16.62
N SER A 158 -2.36 7.84 -17.30
CA SER A 158 -1.94 7.39 -18.61
C SER A 158 -1.44 5.95 -18.50
N LYS A 159 -1.50 5.19 -19.60
CA LYS A 159 -0.90 3.85 -19.70
C LYS A 159 0.54 3.93 -19.16
N GLY A 160 0.84 3.20 -18.09
CA GLY A 160 2.15 3.26 -17.44
C GLY A 160 3.30 3.03 -18.42
N LYS A 161 4.40 3.72 -18.15
CA LYS A 161 5.62 3.67 -18.96
C LYS A 161 6.70 2.88 -18.24
N LYS A 162 7.61 2.27 -19.01
CA LYS A 162 8.82 1.65 -18.44
C LYS A 162 9.95 2.66 -18.20
N SER A 163 9.97 3.77 -18.93
CA SER A 163 10.95 4.85 -18.78
C SER A 163 10.30 6.22 -19.00
N VAL A 164 10.79 7.23 -18.27
CA VAL A 164 10.47 8.65 -18.47
C VAL A 164 11.74 9.50 -18.33
N VAL A 165 11.77 10.65 -19.00
CA VAL A 165 12.81 11.67 -18.82
C VAL A 165 12.16 12.90 -18.20
N VAL A 166 12.75 13.41 -17.12
CA VAL A 166 12.27 14.59 -16.39
C VAL A 166 13.42 15.54 -16.08
N PRO A 167 13.16 16.83 -15.79
CA PRO A 167 14.19 17.73 -15.27
C PRO A 167 14.80 17.19 -13.96
N ASP A 168 16.11 17.37 -13.76
CA ASP A 168 16.84 16.95 -12.56
C ASP A 168 16.39 17.64 -11.25
N SER A 169 15.63 18.73 -11.38
CA SER A 169 14.94 19.44 -10.29
C SER A 169 13.58 18.82 -9.90
N THR A 170 13.16 17.76 -10.59
CA THR A 170 11.88 17.08 -10.34
C THR A 170 12.02 16.07 -9.21
N TYR A 171 11.21 16.19 -8.16
CA TYR A 171 11.06 15.11 -7.17
C TYR A 171 10.30 13.92 -7.78
N PHE A 172 10.70 12.71 -7.44
CA PHE A 172 9.89 11.52 -7.72
C PHE A 172 8.94 11.22 -6.56
N SER A 173 7.87 10.48 -6.84
CA SER A 173 6.85 10.09 -5.84
C SER A 173 6.50 8.60 -5.96
N PHE A 174 5.66 8.09 -5.06
CA PHE A 174 5.19 6.70 -5.14
C PHE A 174 3.66 6.59 -5.09
N ILE A 175 3.13 5.58 -5.78
CA ILE A 175 1.80 5.01 -5.53
C ILE A 175 1.99 3.55 -5.13
N THR A 176 1.44 3.15 -3.98
CA THR A 176 1.60 1.79 -3.47
C THR A 176 0.50 1.36 -2.52
N ASN A 177 0.22 0.05 -2.46
CA ASN A 177 -0.73 -0.60 -1.55
C ASN A 177 -0.05 -1.42 -0.45
N THR A 178 1.28 -1.35 -0.36
CA THR A 178 2.08 -2.11 0.60
C THR A 178 3.17 -1.24 1.21
N SER A 179 3.76 -1.71 2.31
CA SER A 179 4.99 -1.10 2.80
C SER A 179 6.14 -1.39 1.82
N MET A 180 7.01 -0.41 1.62
CA MET A 180 8.18 -0.52 0.74
C MET A 180 9.44 -0.34 1.57
N TYR A 181 10.46 -1.14 1.30
CA TYR A 181 11.78 -1.04 1.92
C TYR A 181 12.81 -0.76 0.85
N PHE A 182 13.65 0.24 1.09
CA PHE A 182 14.53 0.81 0.08
C PHE A 182 15.98 0.42 0.31
N SER A 183 16.69 0.17 -0.77
CA SER A 183 18.15 0.15 -0.81
C SER A 183 18.64 0.76 -2.10
N THR A 184 19.77 1.48 -2.05
CA THR A 184 20.45 1.97 -3.24
C THR A 184 21.67 1.10 -3.55
N VAL A 185 21.90 0.84 -4.82
CA VAL A 185 23.08 0.10 -5.32
C VAL A 185 23.78 0.90 -6.41
N ASP A 186 25.02 0.52 -6.72
CA ASP A 186 25.88 1.07 -7.79
C ASP A 186 26.38 2.51 -7.62
N ASN A 187 25.78 3.31 -6.72
CA ASN A 187 26.24 4.67 -6.43
C ASN A 187 26.29 4.96 -4.92
N PRO A 188 27.48 5.04 -4.30
CA PRO A 188 27.62 5.26 -2.85
C PRO A 188 27.19 6.66 -2.41
N LYS A 189 26.96 7.59 -3.35
CA LYS A 189 26.43 8.93 -3.05
C LYS A 189 24.89 8.96 -3.06
N ALA A 190 24.24 7.91 -3.56
CA ALA A 190 22.79 7.83 -3.63
C ALA A 190 22.21 7.26 -2.33
N ALA A 191 21.25 7.96 -1.74
CA ALA A 191 20.39 7.45 -0.70
C ALA A 191 18.99 8.05 -0.86
N ILE A 192 17.94 7.32 -0.46
CA ILE A 192 16.57 7.81 -0.59
C ILE A 192 16.30 8.85 0.49
N HIS A 193 15.92 10.04 0.07
CA HIS A 193 15.50 11.11 0.97
C HIS A 193 14.05 11.48 0.67
N GLN A 194 13.27 11.72 1.71
CA GLN A 194 11.91 12.26 1.61
C GLN A 194 11.89 13.69 2.15
N VAL A 195 11.10 14.57 1.51
CA VAL A 195 10.79 15.88 2.09
C VAL A 195 9.83 15.69 3.27
N ILE A 196 10.29 16.01 4.48
CA ILE A 196 9.52 16.01 5.73
C ILE A 196 9.74 17.35 6.42
N LEU A 197 8.67 18.11 6.69
CA LEU A 197 8.76 19.46 7.29
C LEU A 197 9.79 20.35 6.56
N ASP A 198 9.70 20.39 5.23
CA ASP A 198 10.62 21.10 4.34
C ASP A 198 12.10 20.69 4.48
N LYS A 199 12.41 19.47 4.94
CA LYS A 199 13.79 18.96 5.00
C LYS A 199 13.89 17.65 4.25
N LEU A 200 14.99 17.44 3.53
CA LEU A 200 15.31 16.14 2.96
C LEU A 200 15.89 15.25 4.07
N VAL A 201 15.10 14.28 4.50
CA VAL A 201 15.46 13.31 5.54
C VAL A 201 15.71 11.97 4.86
N GLU A 202 16.85 11.35 5.13
CA GLU A 202 17.15 10.00 4.64
C GLU A 202 16.13 9.01 5.22
N VAL A 203 15.54 8.19 4.35
CA VAL A 203 14.56 7.16 4.71
C VAL A 203 14.95 5.82 4.11
N LYS A 204 14.71 4.74 4.86
CA LYS A 204 15.00 3.36 4.43
C LYS A 204 13.76 2.56 4.11
N ASP A 205 12.59 3.15 4.35
CA ASP A 205 11.31 2.51 4.14
C ASP A 205 10.22 3.57 3.96
N ARG A 206 9.11 3.11 3.37
CA ARG A 206 7.81 3.77 3.40
C ARG A 206 6.82 2.75 3.97
N THR A 207 6.59 2.82 5.28
CA THR A 207 5.70 1.89 5.96
C THR A 207 4.24 2.36 5.92
N LEU A 208 3.38 1.64 5.19
CA LEU A 208 1.97 2.02 5.02
C LEU A 208 1.00 1.37 6.01
N GLN A 209 1.46 0.39 6.80
CA GLN A 209 0.67 -0.21 7.88
C GLN A 209 -0.75 -0.65 7.45
N GLY A 210 -0.87 -1.19 6.24
CA GLY A 210 -2.10 -1.74 5.69
C GLY A 210 -2.97 -0.79 4.86
N PHE A 211 -2.57 0.47 4.68
CA PHE A 211 -3.25 1.40 3.78
C PHE A 211 -2.57 1.45 2.42
N ALA A 212 -3.30 1.89 1.40
CA ALA A 212 -2.69 2.37 0.17
C ALA A 212 -2.44 3.87 0.24
N SER A 213 -1.43 4.33 -0.48
CA SER A 213 -0.95 5.71 -0.44
C SER A 213 -0.43 6.14 -1.80
N ALA A 214 -0.59 7.42 -2.10
CA ALA A 214 -0.01 8.10 -3.24
C ALA A 214 0.72 9.36 -2.77
N GLY A 215 1.79 9.74 -3.47
CA GLY A 215 2.49 11.00 -3.27
C GLY A 215 3.82 10.87 -2.53
N GLY A 216 4.17 11.94 -1.81
CA GLY A 216 5.50 12.16 -1.25
C GLY A 216 6.48 12.74 -2.27
N ARG A 217 7.48 13.48 -1.77
CA ARG A 217 8.52 14.10 -2.58
C ARG A 217 9.85 13.47 -2.21
N TYR A 218 10.42 12.70 -3.12
CA TYR A 218 11.65 11.94 -2.90
C TYR A 218 12.77 12.39 -3.81
N ALA A 219 14.00 12.24 -3.31
CA ALA A 219 15.25 12.56 -3.98
C ALA A 219 16.29 11.48 -3.66
N LEU A 220 17.37 11.42 -4.45
CA LEU A 220 18.51 10.53 -4.23
C LEU A 220 19.68 11.19 -3.50
N THR A 221 19.56 12.47 -3.14
CA THR A 221 20.51 13.19 -2.30
C THR A 221 19.80 14.02 -1.21
N SER A 222 20.56 14.51 -0.23
CA SER A 222 20.08 15.43 0.80
C SER A 222 20.05 16.90 0.37
N ASN A 223 20.51 17.22 -0.85
CA ASN A 223 20.61 18.58 -1.35
C ASN A 223 19.40 18.94 -2.22
N LYS A 224 18.60 19.92 -1.79
CA LYS A 224 17.41 20.39 -2.52
C LYS A 224 17.72 21.01 -3.89
N ASP A 225 18.94 21.51 -4.07
CA ASP A 225 19.39 22.09 -5.33
C ASP A 225 20.02 21.03 -6.26
N LYS A 226 20.18 19.78 -5.79
CA LYS A 226 20.78 18.67 -6.54
C LYS A 226 20.12 17.35 -6.16
N LEU A 227 18.89 17.12 -6.62
CA LEU A 227 18.07 15.99 -6.15
C LEU A 227 18.64 14.61 -6.52
N TYR A 228 19.47 14.53 -7.57
CA TYR A 228 20.08 13.30 -8.05
C TYR A 228 21.60 13.43 -8.05
N PRO A 229 22.35 12.40 -7.62
CA PRO A 229 23.80 12.40 -7.81
C PRO A 229 24.12 12.21 -9.30
N ASP A 230 25.24 12.76 -9.76
CA ASP A 230 25.67 12.62 -11.16
C ASP A 230 25.87 11.15 -11.55
N GLY A 231 25.44 10.79 -12.77
CA GLY A 231 25.56 9.45 -13.32
C GLY A 231 24.39 8.52 -12.95
N ILE A 232 24.66 7.22 -13.00
CA ILE A 232 23.63 6.19 -12.77
C ILE A 232 23.51 5.89 -11.28
N SER A 233 22.27 5.81 -10.81
CA SER A 233 21.92 5.31 -9.48
C SER A 233 20.79 4.29 -9.57
N THR A 234 20.85 3.23 -8.78
CA THR A 234 19.84 2.18 -8.78
C THR A 234 19.13 2.14 -7.43
N LEU A 235 17.80 2.24 -7.44
CA LEU A 235 16.92 2.01 -6.30
C LEU A 235 16.33 0.61 -6.40
N CYS A 236 16.48 -0.19 -5.34
CA CYS A 236 15.75 -1.43 -5.15
C CYS A 236 14.63 -1.22 -4.12
N ILE A 237 13.44 -1.73 -4.45
CA ILE A 237 12.25 -1.75 -3.60
C ILE A 237 11.96 -3.20 -3.23
N ASP A 238 11.79 -3.48 -1.94
CA ASP A 238 11.39 -4.78 -1.39
C ASP A 238 10.06 -4.62 -0.63
N ASP A 239 9.20 -5.64 -0.66
CA ASP A 239 7.90 -5.67 0.06
C ASP A 239 8.02 -6.07 1.55
N GLY A 240 9.24 -6.30 2.02
CA GLY A 240 9.61 -6.75 3.36
C GLY A 240 9.79 -8.27 3.46
N PHE A 241 9.36 -9.03 2.46
CA PHE A 241 9.46 -10.50 2.42
C PHE A 241 10.28 -11.00 1.24
N SER A 242 10.79 -10.10 0.39
CA SER A 242 11.47 -10.41 -0.88
C SER A 242 10.65 -11.28 -1.83
N GLU A 243 9.32 -11.23 -1.71
CA GLU A 243 8.40 -11.95 -2.61
C GLU A 243 8.05 -11.07 -3.81
N SER A 244 7.84 -9.77 -3.57
CA SER A 244 7.69 -8.73 -4.58
C SER A 244 8.79 -7.69 -4.46
N MET A 245 9.53 -7.50 -5.54
CA MET A 245 10.64 -6.55 -5.62
C MET A 245 10.56 -5.72 -6.91
N ALA A 246 11.24 -4.57 -6.94
CA ALA A 246 11.48 -3.79 -8.15
C ALA A 246 12.87 -3.15 -8.15
N THR A 247 13.45 -2.98 -9.33
CA THR A 247 14.70 -2.25 -9.56
C THR A 247 14.43 -1.07 -10.49
N ILE A 248 14.70 0.12 -9.99
CA ILE A 248 14.49 1.41 -10.68
C ILE A 248 15.84 2.07 -10.89
N GLU A 249 16.18 2.39 -12.12
CA GLU A 249 17.38 3.13 -12.47
C GLU A 249 17.06 4.62 -12.64
N PHE A 250 17.96 5.46 -12.16
CA PHE A 250 18.00 6.89 -12.37
C PHE A 250 19.30 7.23 -13.08
N ASN A 251 19.25 7.58 -14.35
CA ASN A 251 20.39 8.01 -15.14
C ASN A 251 20.39 9.53 -15.24
N HIS A 252 21.20 10.20 -14.40
CA HIS A 252 21.24 11.66 -14.31
C HIS A 252 22.33 12.23 -15.23
N ASP A 253 21.89 12.96 -16.26
CA ASP A 253 22.72 13.74 -17.15
C ASP A 253 22.77 15.19 -16.67
N ALA A 254 23.80 15.51 -15.88
CA ALA A 254 24.03 16.85 -15.34
C ALA A 254 24.37 17.89 -16.42
N SER A 255 24.77 17.48 -17.63
CA SER A 255 25.06 18.41 -18.72
C SER A 255 23.79 18.93 -19.40
N GLU A 256 22.77 18.06 -19.48
CA GLU A 256 21.46 18.39 -20.05
C GLU A 256 20.44 18.80 -18.95
N GLY A 257 20.77 18.64 -17.67
CA GLY A 257 19.89 18.95 -16.55
C GLY A 257 18.67 18.03 -16.47
N THR A 258 18.84 16.75 -16.83
CA THR A 258 17.76 15.78 -16.92
C THR A 258 18.11 14.47 -16.24
N VAL A 259 17.08 13.74 -15.82
CA VAL A 259 17.19 12.37 -15.31
C VAL A 259 16.22 11.46 -16.04
N GLU A 260 16.74 10.35 -16.56
CA GLU A 260 15.91 9.25 -17.05
C GLU A 260 15.63 8.28 -15.89
N ILE A 261 14.35 8.08 -15.60
CA ILE A 261 13.86 7.12 -14.60
C ILE A 261 13.35 5.89 -15.34
N SER A 262 13.84 4.70 -15.01
CA SER A 262 13.51 3.46 -15.72
C SER A 262 13.21 2.29 -14.77
N VAL A 263 12.10 1.59 -14.99
CA VAL A 263 11.83 0.28 -14.37
C VAL A 263 12.65 -0.77 -15.11
N LYS A 264 13.70 -1.30 -14.46
CA LYS A 264 14.57 -2.33 -15.05
C LYS A 264 14.00 -3.73 -14.91
N SER A 265 13.46 -4.04 -13.74
CA SER A 265 12.86 -5.34 -13.41
C SER A 265 11.89 -5.21 -12.24
N HIS A 266 10.93 -6.13 -12.16
CA HIS A 266 10.09 -6.30 -10.98
C HIS A 266 9.45 -7.69 -10.93
N THR A 267 9.04 -8.10 -9.74
CA THR A 267 8.17 -9.28 -9.51
C THR A 267 6.80 -8.90 -8.94
N ALA A 268 6.59 -7.62 -8.62
CA ALA A 268 5.28 -7.10 -8.20
C ALA A 268 4.22 -7.23 -9.31
N ARG A 269 2.94 -7.26 -8.93
CA ARG A 269 1.81 -7.33 -9.86
C ARG A 269 1.79 -6.16 -10.83
N THR A 270 2.13 -4.96 -10.37
CA THR A 270 2.29 -3.79 -11.23
C THR A 270 3.46 -2.95 -10.74
N CYS A 271 4.41 -2.69 -11.64
CA CYS A 271 5.47 -1.71 -11.43
C CYS A 271 5.67 -0.91 -12.71
N GLU A 272 5.34 0.38 -12.67
CA GLU A 272 5.35 1.26 -13.84
C GLU A 272 5.58 2.71 -13.44
N LEU A 273 5.78 3.57 -14.44
CA LEU A 273 5.98 5.01 -14.26
C LEU A 273 4.78 5.78 -14.82
N SER A 274 4.28 6.71 -14.03
CA SER A 274 3.34 7.75 -14.46
C SER A 274 4.01 9.09 -14.18
N GLU A 275 4.56 9.71 -15.22
CA GLU A 275 5.51 10.83 -15.07
C GLU A 275 6.66 10.43 -14.11
N SER A 276 7.03 11.27 -13.14
CA SER A 276 8.02 10.93 -12.10
C SER A 276 7.47 10.08 -10.95
N THR A 277 6.27 9.52 -11.08
CA THR A 277 5.66 8.69 -10.04
C THR A 277 5.93 7.22 -10.30
N ILE A 278 6.56 6.55 -9.33
CA ILE A 278 6.81 5.11 -9.35
C ILE A 278 5.59 4.41 -8.74
N VAL A 279 4.91 3.61 -9.54
CA VAL A 279 3.80 2.77 -9.11
C VAL A 279 4.36 1.42 -8.69
N PHE A 280 4.05 0.96 -7.49
CA PHE A 280 4.45 -0.36 -6.97
C PHE A 280 3.28 -1.00 -6.21
N ILE A 281 2.56 -1.89 -6.89
CA ILE A 281 1.32 -2.51 -6.42
C ILE A 281 1.46 -4.04 -6.40
N LEU A 282 1.03 -4.65 -5.29
CA LEU A 282 0.97 -6.10 -5.10
C LEU A 282 -0.37 -6.71 -5.54
#